data_AF-A0A959LNC9-F1
#
_entry.id   AF-A0A959LNC9-F1
#
_cell.length_a   1.000
_cell.length_b   1.000
_cell.length_c   1.000
_cell.angle_alpha   90.00
_cell.angle_beta   90.00
_cell.angle_gamma   90.00
#
_symmetry.space_group_name_H-M   'P 1'
#
loop_
_entity.id
_entity.type
_entity.pdbx_description
1 polymer ?
#
loop_
_entity_poly.entity_id
_entity_poly.type
_entity_poly.pdbx_seq_one_letter_code
_entity_poly.pdbx_strand_id
1 'polypeptide(L)' 'MGQRLELFTHKDTAESIIEIARSFGIDACISGYVEAAEKKEVVIESPHGTFSYE' A
#
# COMPACT_ATOMS: atom_id res chain seq x y z
N MET A 1 1.10 5.48 9.08
CA MET A 1 1.87 6.66 8.59
C MET A 1 3.36 6.36 8.70
N GLY A 2 4.08 6.31 7.58
CA GLY A 2 5.51 5.95 7.55
C GLY A 2 6.15 5.96 6.15
N GLN A 3 5.32 5.85 5.11
CA GLN A 3 5.73 5.96 3.70
C GLN A 3 5.20 7.27 3.07
N ARG A 4 5.89 7.76 2.04
CA ARG A 4 5.50 8.97 1.27
C ARG A 4 5.36 8.71 -0.23
N LEU A 5 5.52 7.46 -0.64
CA LEU A 5 5.33 6.98 -2.00
C LEU A 5 4.59 5.65 -1.92
N GLU A 6 3.55 5.52 -2.75
CA GLU A 6 2.74 4.32 -2.88
C GLU A 6 2.65 3.97 -4.36
N LEU A 7 2.72 2.67 -4.66
CA LEU A 7 2.66 2.15 -6.03
C LEU A 7 1.51 1.14 -6.12
N PHE A 8 0.58 1.39 -7.03
CA PHE A 8 -0.51 0.46 -7.34
C PHE A 8 -0.07 -0.44 -8.49
N THR A 9 -0.03 -1.74 -8.24
CA THR A 9 0.47 -2.73 -9.21
C THR A 9 -0.22 -4.08 -9.02
N HIS A 10 0.00 -5.02 -9.94
CA HIS A 10 -0.45 -6.40 -9.77
C HIS A 10 0.36 -7.11 -8.68
N LYS A 11 -0.23 -8.14 -8.05
CA LYS A 11 0.45 -8.91 -7.01
C LYS A 11 1.75 -9.53 -7.51
N ASP A 12 1.78 -9.96 -8.76
CA ASP A 12 2.93 -10.65 -9.37
C ASP A 12 4.14 -9.73 -9.56
N THR A 13 3.94 -8.41 -9.65
CA THR A 13 5.00 -7.42 -9.83
C THR A 13 5.47 -6.80 -8.52
N ALA A 14 4.73 -6.96 -7.42
CA ALA A 14 5.01 -6.31 -6.14
C ALA A 14 6.38 -6.72 -5.54
N GLU A 15 6.70 -8.01 -5.56
CA GLU A 15 7.99 -8.52 -5.04
C GLU A 15 9.19 -7.92 -5.76
N SER A 16 9.11 -7.79 -7.08
CA SER A 16 10.20 -7.19 -7.88
C SER A 16 10.41 -5.71 -7.53
N ILE A 17 9.34 -4.96 -7.27
CA ILE A 17 9.41 -3.56 -6.84
C ILE A 17 10.08 -3.45 -5.47
N ILE A 18 9.74 -4.35 -4.53
CA ILE A 18 10.33 -4.37 -3.19
C ILE A 18 11.85 -4.63 -3.26
N GLU A 19 12.28 -5.60 -4.06
CA GLU A 19 13.71 -5.88 -4.25
C GLU A 19 14.46 -4.71 -4.91
N ILE A 20 13.85 -4.03 -5.89
CA ILE A 20 14.41 -2.81 -6.48
C ILE A 20 14.57 -1.73 -5.40
N ALA A 21 13.53 -1.44 -4.60
CA ALA A 21 13.61 -0.45 -3.53
C ALA A 21 14.72 -0.78 -2.52
N ARG A 22 14.84 -2.06 -2.12
CA ARG A 22 15.90 -2.53 -1.23
C ARG A 22 17.29 -2.29 -1.81
N SER A 23 17.48 -2.44 -3.13
CA SER A 23 18.75 -2.15 -3.80
C SER A 23 19.19 -0.67 -3.69
N PHE A 24 18.23 0.24 -3.49
CA PHE A 24 18.47 1.66 -3.20
C PHE A 24 18.51 1.98 -1.69
N GLY A 25 18.47 0.97 -0.82
CA GLY A 25 18.44 1.15 0.63
C GLY A 25 17.12 1.71 1.15
N ILE A 26 16.01 1.47 0.44
CA ILE A 26 14.68 1.92 0.82
C ILE A 26 13.85 0.70 1.22
N ASP A 27 13.29 0.72 2.44
CA ASP A 27 12.34 -0.29 2.87
C ASP A 27 11.01 -0.13 2.13
N ALA A 28 10.49 -1.26 1.62
CA ALA A 28 9.23 -1.32 0.90
C ALA A 28 8.44 -2.56 1.33
N CYS A 29 7.12 -2.44 1.29
CA CYS A 29 6.20 -3.54 1.59
C CYS A 29 4.88 -3.35 0.83
N ILE A 30 4.09 -4.42 0.78
CA ILE A 30 2.69 -4.33 0.36
C ILE A 30 1.91 -3.75 1.54
N SER A 31 1.49 -2.49 1.40
CA SER A 31 0.82 -1.73 2.48
C SER A 31 -0.71 -1.76 2.42
N GLY A 32 -1.29 -2.33 1.36
CA GLY A 32 -2.75 -2.43 1.19
C GLY A 32 -3.12 -3.07 -0.14
N TYR A 33 -4.41 -2.99 -0.49
CA TYR A 33 -4.96 -3.48 -1.74
C TYR A 33 -6.13 -2.60 -2.20
N VAL A 34 -6.57 -2.79 -3.45
CA VAL A 34 -7.76 -2.16 -4.02
C VAL A 34 -8.74 -3.25 -4.41
N GLU A 35 -10.02 -3.02 -4.15
CA GLU A 35 -11.11 -3.90 -4.54
C GLU A 35 -12.22 -3.14 -5.26
N ALA A 36 -13.07 -3.86 -5.98
CA ALA A 36 -14.24 -3.28 -6.61
C ALA A 36 -15.27 -2.92 -5.54
N ALA A 37 -15.79 -1.69 -5.58
CA ALA A 37 -16.78 -1.20 -4.65
C ALA A 37 -17.87 -0.40 -5.39
N GLU A 38 -19.09 -0.37 -4.84
CA GLU A 38 -20.19 0.42 -5.39
C GLU A 38 -20.00 1.93 -5.18
N LYS A 39 -19.24 2.31 -4.14
CA LYS A 39 -18.91 3.69 -3.78
C LYS A 39 -17.40 3.84 -3.58
N LYS A 40 -16.88 5.04 -3.79
CA LYS A 40 -15.51 5.38 -3.41
C LYS A 40 -15.40 5.31 -1.88
N GLU A 41 -14.33 4.67 -1.40
CA GLU A 41 -14.02 4.56 0.02
C GLU A 41 -12.52 4.33 0.19
N VAL A 42 -11.96 4.84 1.28
CA VAL A 42 -10.61 4.52 1.74
C VAL A 42 -10.71 4.12 3.21
N VAL A 43 -10.17 2.95 3.55
CA VAL A 43 -10.09 2.45 4.92
C VAL A 43 -8.62 2.36 5.31
N ILE A 44 -8.24 3.00 6.42
CA ILE A 44 -6.89 2.95 6.99
C ILE A 44 -6.96 2.19 8.31
N GLU A 45 -6.36 1.01 8.34
CA GLU A 45 -6.17 0.21 9.55
C GLU A 45 -4.78 0.45 10.12
N SER A 46 -4.69 0.78 11.41
CA SER A 46 -3.43 1.06 12.07
C SER A 46 -3.48 0.67 13.55
N PRO A 47 -2.33 0.66 14.25
CA PRO A 47 -2.31 0.48 15.70
C PRO A 47 -3.13 1.51 16.49
N HIS A 48 -3.51 2.63 15.87
CA HIS A 48 -4.31 3.70 16.48
C HIS A 48 -5.82 3.55 16.21
N GLY A 49 -6.23 2.48 15.54
CA GLY A 49 -7.61 2.20 15.15
C GLY A 49 -7.83 2.22 13.64
N THR A 50 -9.11 2.17 13.26
CA THR A 50 -9.60 2.15 11.88
C THR A 50 -10.21 3.51 11.53
N PHE A 51 -9.79 4.08 10.40
CA PHE A 51 -10.28 5.36 9.89
C PHE A 51 -10.88 5.16 8.49
N SER A 52 -12.10 5.64 8.26
CA SER A 52 -12.80 5.52 6.98
C SER A 52 -13.07 6.90 6.37
N TYR A 53 -12.92 6.98 5.04
CA TYR A 53 -13.12 8.20 4.25
C TYR A 53 -13.98 7.88 3.01
N GLU A 54 -15.00 8.69 2.71
CA GLU A 54 -15.93 8.53 1.58
C GLU A 54 -15.74 9.55 0.45
#